data_AF-A0A1B8AUV0-F1
#
_entry.id   AF-A0A1B8AUV0-F1
#
_cell.length_a   1.000
_cell.length_b   1.000
_cell.length_c   1.000
_cell.angle_alpha   90.00
_cell.angle_beta   90.00
_cell.angle_gamma   90.00
#
_symmetry.space_group_name_H-M   'P 1'
#
loop_
_entity.id
_entity.type
_entity.pdbx_description
1 polymer ?
#
loop_
_entity_poly.entity_id
_entity_poly.type
_entity_poly.pdbx_seq_one_letter_code
_entity_poly.pdbx_strand_id
1 'polypeptide(L)'
;MPSPNPKKWAFDIDRFINPFIPPPPWKHLPYPIAYIFGYRHQQPSSIGTILPVIWAFIGIFIALSVIELASERIPSFVERGAPIIVGSFGAGAVLEFYAIESPLAQPRNFFGGQLIAAVIGVSIGKLFLLSDSFSSIQWLGGAISCATVTSVMALTKTIHPPAGATGLLAVVDDRLLQLGWFFIPVVLFNCTIMFGVALLVNNIQRAYPVYWWTPENLRAERTEGEREKATDVEKGNSSEVVPDDGSDSDRHERHDGKEIILKPGGVLALPHGLFLMQEELQLLEEIANRL
;
A
#
# COMPACT_ATOMS: atom_id res chain seq x y z
N MET A 1 -27.80 6.49 -29.21
CA MET A 1 -27.42 6.51 -27.79
C MET A 1 -25.95 6.91 -27.70
N PRO A 2 -25.56 7.91 -26.90
CA PRO A 2 -24.15 8.18 -26.69
C PRO A 2 -23.49 6.94 -26.08
N SER A 3 -22.36 6.51 -26.62
CA SER A 3 -21.60 5.38 -26.07
C SER A 3 -21.15 5.72 -24.64
N PRO A 4 -21.20 4.77 -23.69
CA PRO A 4 -20.63 4.99 -22.37
C PRO A 4 -19.16 5.37 -22.53
N ASN A 5 -18.73 6.49 -21.93
CA ASN A 5 -17.33 6.90 -21.92
C ASN A 5 -16.65 6.30 -20.68
N PRO A 6 -15.79 5.26 -20.83
CA PRO A 6 -15.17 4.57 -19.69
C PRO A 6 -14.27 5.48 -18.86
N LYS A 7 -13.78 6.60 -19.41
CA LYS A 7 -12.97 7.58 -18.67
C LYS A 7 -13.74 8.21 -17.50
N LYS A 8 -15.07 8.21 -17.52
CA LYS A 8 -15.90 8.72 -16.41
C LYS A 8 -16.09 7.71 -15.27
N TRP A 9 -15.63 6.47 -15.43
CA TRP A 9 -15.75 5.41 -14.42
C TRP A 9 -14.52 5.32 -13.50
N ALA A 10 -13.87 6.45 -13.24
CA ALA A 10 -12.78 6.54 -12.27
C ALA A 10 -13.38 6.55 -10.86
N PHE A 11 -13.30 5.41 -10.17
CA PHE A 11 -13.62 5.30 -8.75
C PHE A 11 -12.33 5.40 -7.93
N ASP A 12 -12.30 6.33 -7.00
CA ASP A 12 -11.21 6.49 -6.05
C ASP A 12 -11.77 6.54 -4.63
N ILE A 13 -11.47 5.49 -3.86
CA ILE A 13 -11.90 5.37 -2.46
C ILE A 13 -11.15 6.34 -1.53
N ASP A 14 -9.91 6.72 -1.88
CA ASP A 14 -9.06 7.58 -1.04
C ASP A 14 -9.67 8.97 -0.91
N ARG A 15 -10.37 9.45 -1.94
CA ARG A 15 -11.15 10.70 -1.86
C ARG A 15 -12.12 10.75 -0.69
N PHE A 16 -12.64 9.59 -0.26
CA PHE A 16 -13.58 9.47 0.85
C PHE A 16 -12.90 9.12 2.17
N ILE A 17 -11.83 8.32 2.14
CA ILE A 17 -11.15 7.84 3.36
C ILE A 17 -10.13 8.87 3.85
N ASN A 18 -9.32 9.46 2.97
CA ASN A 18 -8.22 10.38 3.29
C ASN A 18 -8.57 11.48 4.30
N PRO A 19 -9.74 12.14 4.22
CA PRO A 19 -10.11 13.18 5.20
C PRO A 19 -10.20 12.69 6.64
N PHE A 20 -10.43 11.38 6.84
CA PHE A 20 -10.57 10.75 8.15
C PHE A 20 -9.29 10.04 8.62
N ILE A 21 -8.28 9.90 7.75
CA ILE A 21 -7.04 9.21 8.11
C ILE A 21 -6.17 10.15 8.96
N PRO A 22 -5.90 9.80 10.23
CA PRO A 22 -5.01 10.61 11.05
C PRO A 22 -3.56 10.51 10.52
N PRO A 23 -2.79 11.62 10.56
CA PRO A 23 -1.37 11.54 10.29
C PRO A 23 -0.70 10.62 11.33
N PRO A 24 0.36 9.89 10.95
CA PRO A 24 1.05 9.02 11.90
C PRO A 24 1.57 9.80 13.12
N PRO A 25 1.50 9.24 14.34
CA PRO A 25 1.75 9.96 15.58
C PRO A 25 3.24 10.17 15.92
N TRP A 26 4.14 10.27 14.93
CA TRP A 26 5.60 10.32 15.14
C TRP A 26 6.06 11.42 16.10
N LYS A 27 5.32 12.53 16.18
CA LYS A 27 5.64 13.65 17.08
C LYS A 27 5.57 13.30 18.58
N HIS A 28 4.82 12.25 18.94
CA HIS A 28 4.60 11.85 20.34
C HIS A 28 5.43 10.64 20.76
N LEU A 29 6.10 9.98 19.81
CA LEU A 29 6.89 8.77 20.06
C LEU A 29 8.37 9.13 20.26
N PRO A 30 9.06 8.50 21.23
CA PRO A 30 10.50 8.65 21.34
C PRO A 30 11.18 8.11 20.08
N TYR A 31 12.25 8.78 19.65
CA TYR A 31 12.88 8.52 18.36
C TYR A 31 13.23 7.04 18.10
N PRO A 32 13.77 6.25 19.05
CA PRO A 32 14.07 4.83 18.80
C PRO A 32 12.85 4.01 18.39
N ILE A 33 11.68 4.33 18.95
CA ILE A 33 10.43 3.63 18.61
C ILE A 33 9.93 4.14 17.26
N ALA A 34 9.91 5.45 17.04
CA ALA A 34 9.53 6.03 15.75
C ALA A 34 10.42 5.51 14.61
N TYR A 35 11.71 5.30 14.87
CA TYR A 35 12.68 4.75 13.95
C TYR A 35 12.30 3.34 13.47
N ILE A 36 11.85 2.46 14.38
CA ILE A 36 11.38 1.11 14.00
C ILE A 36 10.13 1.18 13.12
N PHE A 37 9.31 2.22 13.26
CA PHE A 37 8.11 2.42 12.45
C PHE A 37 8.36 3.22 11.15
N GLY A 38 9.61 3.31 10.71
CA GLY A 38 10.00 3.92 9.43
C GLY A 38 10.25 5.43 9.50
N TYR A 39 10.07 6.08 10.66
CA TYR A 39 10.37 7.51 10.77
C TYR A 39 11.88 7.77 10.65
N ARG A 40 12.26 8.70 9.76
CA ARG A 40 13.65 9.08 9.50
C ARG A 40 13.76 10.60 9.43
N HIS A 41 14.75 11.17 10.11
CA HIS A 41 15.10 12.59 9.94
C HIS A 41 15.75 12.85 8.58
N GLN A 42 16.51 11.88 8.08
CA GLN A 42 17.17 11.91 6.78
C GLN A 42 16.93 10.58 6.08
N GLN A 43 16.57 10.61 4.80
CA GLN A 43 16.37 9.39 4.04
C GLN A 43 17.70 8.61 3.95
N PRO A 44 17.69 7.28 4.17
CA PRO A 44 18.90 6.47 4.04
C PRO A 44 19.45 6.57 2.62
N SER A 45 20.77 6.60 2.49
CA SER A 45 21.43 6.56 1.18
C SER A 45 21.18 5.22 0.48
N SER A 46 21.21 5.22 -0.85
CA SER A 46 21.02 4.00 -1.64
C SER A 46 22.10 2.97 -1.29
N ILE A 47 21.69 1.86 -0.71
CA ILE A 47 22.59 0.76 -0.37
C ILE A 47 22.85 -0.04 -1.66
N GLY A 48 24.11 -0.43 -1.92
CA GLY A 48 24.46 -1.27 -3.07
C GLY A 48 23.72 -2.63 -3.05
N THR A 49 23.51 -3.23 -4.23
CA THR A 49 22.58 -4.35 -4.46
C THR A 49 22.75 -5.58 -3.56
N ILE A 50 23.97 -5.89 -3.12
CA ILE A 50 24.25 -7.12 -2.35
C ILE A 50 23.64 -7.08 -0.95
N LEU A 51 23.69 -5.93 -0.29
CA LEU A 51 23.31 -5.83 1.12
C LEU A 51 21.78 -5.93 1.32
N PRO A 52 20.92 -5.31 0.49
CA PRO A 52 19.48 -5.59 0.49
C PRO A 52 19.14 -7.06 0.26
N VAL A 53 19.91 -7.79 -0.56
CA VAL A 53 19.71 -9.24 -0.77
C VAL A 53 20.02 -10.03 0.50
N ILE A 54 21.13 -9.71 1.19
CA ILE A 54 21.49 -10.33 2.48
C ILE A 54 20.39 -10.06 3.52
N TRP A 55 19.95 -8.81 3.66
CA TRP A 55 18.88 -8.47 4.59
C TRP A 55 17.55 -9.11 4.23
N ALA A 56 17.24 -9.23 2.93
CA ALA A 56 16.05 -9.93 2.48
C ALA A 56 16.11 -11.41 2.87
N PHE A 57 17.25 -12.08 2.63
CA PHE A 57 17.43 -13.47 3.03
C PHE A 57 17.24 -13.66 4.54
N ILE A 58 17.92 -12.86 5.36
CA ILE A 58 17.83 -12.92 6.82
C ILE A 58 16.38 -12.65 7.28
N GLY A 59 15.75 -11.61 6.75
CA GLY A 59 14.40 -11.21 7.11
C GLY A 59 13.35 -12.26 6.75
N ILE A 60 13.38 -12.77 5.53
CA ILE A 60 12.49 -13.85 5.06
C ILE A 60 12.69 -15.09 5.92
N PHE A 61 13.94 -15.52 6.14
CA PHE A 61 14.24 -16.70 6.93
C PHE A 61 13.70 -16.59 8.36
N ILE A 62 13.96 -15.47 9.04
CA ILE A 62 13.49 -15.24 10.41
C ILE A 62 11.96 -15.17 10.44
N ALA A 63 11.34 -14.39 9.56
CA ALA A 63 9.89 -14.21 9.55
C ALA A 63 9.14 -15.52 9.32
N LEU A 64 9.52 -16.27 8.28
CA LEU A 64 8.88 -17.55 7.98
C LEU A 64 9.15 -18.58 9.08
N SER A 65 10.38 -18.68 9.60
CA SER A 65 10.69 -19.62 10.69
C SER A 65 9.87 -19.32 11.95
N VAL A 66 9.69 -18.04 12.31
CA VAL A 66 8.89 -17.66 13.48
C VAL A 66 7.41 -17.96 13.26
N ILE A 67 6.88 -17.70 12.06
CA ILE A 67 5.49 -18.04 11.71
C ILE A 67 5.28 -19.55 11.79
N GLU A 68 6.14 -20.34 11.13
CA GLU A 68 6.03 -21.79 11.09
C GLU A 68 6.14 -22.40 12.49
N LEU A 69 7.13 -21.96 13.28
CA LEU A 69 7.29 -22.39 14.68
C LEU A 69 6.07 -22.01 15.53
N ALA A 70 5.55 -20.79 15.40
CA ALA A 70 4.37 -20.36 16.14
C ALA A 70 3.15 -21.21 15.76
N SER A 71 2.93 -21.45 14.46
CA SER A 71 1.83 -22.29 13.97
C SER A 71 1.89 -23.72 14.49
N GLU A 72 3.08 -24.32 14.61
CA GLU A 72 3.26 -25.66 15.18
C GLU A 72 3.07 -25.72 16.70
N ARG A 73 3.31 -24.62 17.41
CA ARG A 73 3.32 -24.59 18.88
C ARG A 73 2.01 -24.10 19.50
N ILE A 74 1.20 -23.36 18.77
CA ILE A 74 -0.07 -22.85 19.25
C ILE A 74 -1.12 -23.98 19.24
N PRO A 75 -1.61 -24.45 20.40
CA PRO A 75 -2.52 -25.61 20.46
C PRO A 75 -3.79 -25.40 19.65
N SER A 76 -4.36 -24.19 19.68
CA SER A 76 -5.58 -23.86 18.94
C SER A 76 -5.43 -23.95 17.42
N PHE A 77 -4.21 -23.82 16.87
CA PHE A 77 -3.95 -23.94 15.44
C PHE A 77 -3.82 -25.42 15.07
N VAL A 78 -3.06 -26.18 15.88
CA VAL A 78 -2.84 -27.61 15.70
C VAL A 78 -4.14 -28.41 15.85
N GLU A 79 -4.92 -28.16 16.91
CA GLU A 79 -6.19 -28.84 17.18
C GLU A 79 -7.22 -28.64 16.07
N ARG A 80 -7.16 -27.49 15.38
CA ARG A 80 -8.06 -27.15 14.25
C ARG A 80 -7.48 -27.52 12.89
N GLY A 81 -6.31 -28.15 12.84
CA GLY A 81 -5.68 -28.61 11.61
C GLY A 81 -5.17 -27.49 10.70
N ALA A 82 -4.96 -26.28 11.23
CA ALA A 82 -4.41 -25.16 10.46
C ALA A 82 -3.05 -25.54 9.84
N PRO A 83 -2.77 -25.14 8.60
CA PRO A 83 -1.46 -25.41 8.00
C PRO A 83 -0.38 -24.61 8.73
N ILE A 84 0.84 -25.15 8.73
CA ILE A 84 2.02 -24.50 9.33
C ILE A 84 2.22 -23.11 8.70
N ILE A 85 2.07 -23.03 7.38
CA ILE A 85 2.07 -21.78 6.64
C ILE A 85 1.19 -21.86 5.40
N VAL A 86 0.60 -20.73 5.01
CA VAL A 86 -0.10 -20.58 3.73
C VAL A 86 0.91 -20.11 2.69
N GLY A 87 1.01 -20.80 1.55
CA GLY A 87 2.03 -20.53 0.54
C GLY A 87 2.11 -19.09 0.03
N SER A 88 1.01 -18.33 0.09
CA SER A 88 1.00 -16.90 -0.24
C SER A 88 1.94 -16.06 0.63
N PHE A 89 2.20 -16.45 1.88
CA PHE A 89 3.13 -15.73 2.75
C PHE A 89 4.57 -15.80 2.24
N GLY A 90 4.94 -16.84 1.49
CA GLY A 90 6.24 -16.91 0.82
C GLY A 90 6.40 -15.81 -0.23
N ALA A 91 5.37 -15.59 -1.07
CA ALA A 91 5.37 -14.48 -2.03
C ALA A 91 5.26 -13.11 -1.33
N GLY A 92 4.49 -13.01 -0.24
CA GLY A 92 4.43 -11.83 0.62
C GLY A 92 5.79 -11.46 1.20
N ALA A 93 6.57 -12.42 1.66
CA ALA A 93 7.89 -12.18 2.23
C ALA A 93 8.85 -11.53 1.23
N VAL A 94 8.75 -11.85 -0.07
CA VAL A 94 9.55 -11.16 -1.10
C VAL A 94 9.21 -9.67 -1.18
N LEU A 95 7.93 -9.31 -1.10
CA LEU A 95 7.51 -7.90 -1.08
C LEU A 95 7.97 -7.20 0.21
N GLU A 96 7.73 -7.84 1.35
CA GLU A 96 7.98 -7.23 2.67
C GLU A 96 9.47 -7.10 3.01
N PHE A 97 10.37 -7.89 2.41
CA PHE A 97 11.81 -7.87 2.78
C PHE A 97 12.76 -7.47 1.65
N TYR A 98 12.40 -7.73 0.39
CA TYR A 98 13.22 -7.35 -0.76
C TYR A 98 12.68 -6.08 -1.43
N ALA A 99 11.41 -6.07 -1.82
CA ALA A 99 10.78 -4.94 -2.52
C ALA A 99 10.09 -3.93 -1.58
N ILE A 100 10.78 -3.55 -0.51
CA ILE A 100 10.23 -2.76 0.61
C ILE A 100 9.71 -1.37 0.23
N GLU A 101 10.20 -0.82 -0.88
CA GLU A 101 9.81 0.48 -1.44
C GLU A 101 8.54 0.38 -2.28
N SER A 102 8.12 -0.85 -2.63
CA SER A 102 6.91 -1.08 -3.41
C SER A 102 5.69 -0.60 -2.64
N PRO A 103 4.77 0.14 -3.29
CA PRO A 103 3.44 0.41 -2.75
C PRO A 103 2.73 -0.86 -2.26
N LEU A 104 2.96 -1.99 -2.93
CA LEU A 104 2.30 -3.27 -2.65
C LEU A 104 2.76 -3.93 -1.33
N ALA A 105 3.91 -3.50 -0.81
CA ALA A 105 4.50 -3.96 0.45
C ALA A 105 4.13 -3.05 1.64
N GLN A 106 3.38 -1.98 1.41
CA GLN A 106 3.06 -1.04 2.49
C GLN A 106 1.96 -1.59 3.42
N PRO A 107 1.90 -1.17 4.69
CA PRO A 107 1.09 -1.81 5.73
C PRO A 107 -0.38 -1.89 5.37
N ARG A 108 -0.95 -0.80 4.80
CA ARG A 108 -2.34 -0.77 4.33
C ARG A 108 -2.64 -1.89 3.35
N ASN A 109 -1.75 -2.10 2.36
CA ASN A 109 -1.95 -3.09 1.32
C ASN A 109 -1.77 -4.50 1.89
N PHE A 110 -0.71 -4.71 2.68
CA PHE A 110 -0.43 -6.00 3.29
C PHE A 110 -1.57 -6.49 4.19
N PHE A 111 -1.95 -5.72 5.21
CA PHE A 111 -3.02 -6.11 6.14
C PHE A 111 -4.40 -6.06 5.48
N GLY A 112 -4.70 -4.99 4.74
CA GLY A 112 -6.00 -4.83 4.09
C GLY A 112 -6.26 -5.92 3.05
N GLY A 113 -5.27 -6.20 2.21
CA GLY A 113 -5.37 -7.25 1.20
C GLY A 113 -5.55 -8.62 1.81
N GLN A 114 -4.74 -8.99 2.81
CA GLN A 114 -4.83 -10.30 3.47
C GLN A 114 -6.16 -10.49 4.23
N LEU A 115 -6.67 -9.44 4.88
CA LEU A 115 -7.98 -9.48 5.53
C LEU A 115 -9.11 -9.68 4.51
N ILE A 116 -9.12 -8.90 3.42
CA ILE A 116 -10.11 -9.01 2.34
C ILE A 116 -10.07 -10.43 1.76
N ALA A 117 -8.87 -10.95 1.49
CA ALA A 117 -8.68 -12.29 0.97
C ALA A 117 -9.22 -13.39 1.88
N ALA A 118 -8.92 -13.32 3.18
CA ALA A 118 -9.39 -14.30 4.14
C ALA A 118 -10.92 -14.26 4.28
N VAL A 119 -11.52 -13.06 4.37
CA VAL A 119 -12.98 -12.89 4.50
C VAL A 119 -13.71 -13.39 3.25
N ILE A 120 -13.30 -12.93 2.06
CA ILE A 120 -13.98 -13.29 0.80
C ILE A 120 -13.74 -14.75 0.47
N GLY A 121 -12.51 -15.25 0.62
CA GLY A 121 -12.17 -16.64 0.36
C GLY A 121 -12.99 -17.62 1.20
N VAL A 122 -13.08 -17.37 2.52
CA VAL A 122 -13.92 -18.18 3.42
C VAL A 122 -15.40 -18.04 3.06
N SER A 123 -15.87 -16.84 2.73
CA SER A 123 -17.28 -16.61 2.36
C SER A 123 -17.67 -17.40 1.11
N ILE A 124 -16.83 -17.36 0.07
CA ILE A 124 -17.05 -18.11 -1.17
C ILE A 124 -16.94 -19.60 -0.91
N GLY A 125 -15.92 -20.06 -0.17
CA GLY A 125 -15.78 -21.46 0.20
C GLY A 125 -17.01 -22.00 0.93
N LYS A 126 -17.50 -21.26 1.93
CA LYS A 126 -18.72 -21.63 2.68
C LYS A 126 -19.99 -21.60 1.82
N LEU A 127 -20.11 -20.65 0.91
CA LEU A 127 -21.25 -20.57 -0.02
C LEU A 127 -21.26 -21.78 -0.97
N PHE A 128 -20.09 -22.13 -1.52
CA PHE A 128 -19.95 -23.24 -2.44
C PHE A 128 -20.15 -24.61 -1.77
N LEU A 129 -19.79 -24.74 -0.48
CA LEU A 129 -20.07 -25.92 0.34
C LEU A 129 -21.57 -26.23 0.54
N LEU A 130 -22.47 -25.28 0.23
CA LEU A 130 -23.92 -25.54 0.26
C LEU A 130 -24.41 -26.40 -0.92
N SER A 131 -23.57 -26.60 -1.95
CA SER A 131 -23.87 -27.43 -3.10
C SER A 131 -23.39 -28.86 -2.88
N ASP A 132 -24.26 -29.85 -3.08
CA ASP A 132 -23.91 -31.28 -3.04
C ASP A 132 -22.86 -31.66 -4.10
N SER A 133 -22.68 -30.83 -5.13
CA SER A 133 -21.69 -31.02 -6.21
C SER A 133 -20.43 -30.20 -6.00
N PHE A 134 -20.17 -29.66 -4.81
CA PHE A 134 -19.04 -28.75 -4.57
C PHE A 134 -17.70 -29.28 -5.11
N SER A 135 -17.37 -30.54 -4.82
CA SER A 135 -16.08 -31.13 -5.21
C SER A 135 -15.83 -31.12 -6.73
N SER A 136 -16.89 -31.16 -7.56
CA SER A 136 -16.73 -31.10 -9.03
C SER A 136 -16.53 -29.68 -9.57
N ILE A 137 -16.89 -28.66 -8.79
CA ILE A 137 -16.84 -27.23 -9.18
C ILE A 137 -15.84 -26.41 -8.35
N GLN A 138 -15.03 -27.05 -7.49
CA GLN A 138 -14.08 -26.36 -6.59
C GLN A 138 -13.06 -25.49 -7.35
N TRP A 139 -12.63 -25.91 -8.55
CA TRP A 139 -11.77 -25.12 -9.42
C TRP A 139 -12.39 -23.76 -9.81
N LEU A 140 -13.71 -23.73 -10.03
CA LEU A 140 -14.45 -22.51 -10.35
C LEU A 140 -14.60 -21.63 -9.11
N GLY A 141 -14.80 -22.23 -7.93
CA GLY A 141 -14.81 -21.52 -6.66
C GLY A 141 -13.49 -20.80 -6.39
N GLY A 142 -12.34 -21.47 -6.63
CA GLY A 142 -11.02 -20.85 -6.52
C GLY A 142 -10.82 -19.68 -7.48
N ALA A 143 -11.24 -19.83 -8.73
CA ALA A 143 -11.15 -18.76 -9.74
C ALA A 143 -12.02 -17.54 -9.38
N ILE A 144 -13.28 -17.76 -8.99
CA ILE A 144 -14.20 -16.69 -8.55
C ILE A 144 -13.67 -16.01 -7.30
N SER A 145 -13.10 -16.77 -6.36
CA SER A 145 -12.48 -16.20 -5.15
C SER A 145 -11.33 -15.26 -5.48
N CYS A 146 -10.36 -15.73 -6.26
CA CYS A 146 -9.20 -14.92 -6.65
C CYS A 146 -9.62 -13.64 -7.40
N ALA A 147 -10.55 -13.77 -8.35
CA ALA A 147 -11.08 -12.64 -9.11
C ALA A 147 -11.78 -11.63 -8.18
N THR A 148 -12.68 -12.10 -7.31
CA THR A 148 -13.43 -11.25 -6.38
C THR A 148 -12.51 -10.54 -5.39
N VAL A 149 -11.56 -11.26 -4.80
CA VAL A 149 -10.54 -10.69 -3.90
C VAL A 149 -9.74 -9.61 -4.61
N THR A 150 -9.28 -9.87 -5.82
CA THR A 150 -8.51 -8.89 -6.61
C THR A 150 -9.36 -7.66 -6.95
N SER A 151 -10.60 -7.84 -7.39
CA SER A 151 -11.50 -6.73 -7.69
C SER A 151 -11.80 -5.88 -6.46
N VAL A 152 -12.09 -6.50 -5.31
CA VAL A 152 -12.36 -5.77 -4.06
C VAL A 152 -11.11 -5.01 -3.61
N MET A 153 -9.93 -5.65 -3.61
CA MET A 153 -8.67 -4.97 -3.28
C MET A 153 -8.37 -3.80 -4.22
N ALA A 154 -8.72 -3.91 -5.51
CA ALA A 154 -8.53 -2.83 -6.48
C ALA A 154 -9.43 -1.64 -6.15
N LEU A 155 -10.70 -1.90 -5.81
CA LEU A 155 -11.65 -0.86 -5.40
C LEU A 155 -11.27 -0.21 -4.07
N THR A 156 -10.73 -0.98 -3.12
CA THR A 156 -10.31 -0.47 -1.80
C THR A 156 -8.90 0.13 -1.80
N LYS A 157 -8.20 0.11 -2.94
CA LYS A 157 -6.78 0.47 -3.06
C LYS A 157 -5.91 -0.22 -2.01
N THR A 158 -6.13 -1.53 -1.83
CA THR A 158 -5.36 -2.39 -0.92
C THR A 158 -4.74 -3.57 -1.64
N ILE A 159 -4.30 -3.38 -2.89
CA ILE A 159 -3.75 -4.48 -3.71
C ILE A 159 -2.47 -5.01 -3.07
N HIS A 160 -2.56 -6.27 -2.65
CA HIS A 160 -1.43 -7.08 -2.23
C HIS A 160 -1.52 -8.41 -2.99
N PRO A 161 -0.79 -8.58 -4.12
CA PRO A 161 -0.95 -9.75 -5.00
C PRO A 161 -0.90 -11.12 -4.29
N PRO A 162 -0.05 -11.35 -3.26
CA PRO A 162 -0.07 -12.59 -2.51
C PRO A 162 -1.42 -12.90 -1.84
N ALA A 163 -2.20 -11.88 -1.47
CA ALA A 163 -3.53 -12.07 -0.90
C ALA A 163 -4.52 -12.68 -1.91
N GLY A 164 -4.34 -12.46 -3.22
CA GLY A 164 -5.12 -13.15 -4.25
C GLY A 164 -4.96 -14.68 -4.15
N ALA A 165 -3.72 -15.14 -3.91
CA ALA A 165 -3.45 -16.55 -3.66
C ALA A 165 -4.02 -17.02 -2.30
N THR A 166 -3.99 -16.20 -1.25
CA THR A 166 -4.65 -16.50 0.03
C THR A 166 -6.14 -16.79 -0.15
N GLY A 167 -6.85 -15.94 -0.89
CA GLY A 167 -8.29 -16.11 -1.16
C GLY A 167 -8.59 -17.32 -2.04
N LEU A 168 -7.75 -17.60 -3.03
CA LEU A 168 -7.85 -18.80 -3.86
C LEU A 168 -7.67 -20.07 -3.01
N LEU A 169 -6.61 -20.12 -2.20
CA LEU A 169 -6.26 -21.26 -1.35
C LEU A 169 -7.34 -21.53 -0.30
N ALA A 170 -8.00 -20.50 0.23
CA ALA A 170 -9.13 -20.67 1.15
C ALA A 170 -10.30 -21.50 0.58
N VAL A 171 -10.38 -21.65 -0.75
CA VAL A 171 -11.42 -22.43 -1.44
C VAL A 171 -10.90 -23.78 -1.96
N VAL A 172 -9.69 -23.80 -2.53
CA VAL A 172 -9.16 -25.01 -3.20
C VAL A 172 -8.38 -25.94 -2.28
N ASP A 173 -7.91 -25.47 -1.12
CA ASP A 173 -7.27 -26.31 -0.13
C ASP A 173 -8.32 -26.78 0.88
N ASP A 174 -8.60 -28.09 0.89
CA ASP A 174 -9.61 -28.69 1.76
C ASP A 174 -9.33 -28.45 3.26
N ARG A 175 -8.06 -28.34 3.66
CA ARG A 175 -7.71 -28.04 5.07
C ARG A 175 -8.11 -26.62 5.43
N LEU A 176 -7.85 -25.66 4.55
CA LEU A 176 -8.23 -24.26 4.74
C LEU A 176 -9.74 -24.06 4.66
N LEU A 177 -10.39 -24.79 3.74
CA LEU A 177 -11.83 -24.77 3.59
C LEU A 177 -12.55 -25.29 4.85
N GLN A 178 -12.02 -26.37 5.45
CA GLN A 178 -12.50 -26.92 6.73
C GLN A 178 -12.26 -25.95 7.90
N LEU A 179 -11.10 -25.28 7.92
CA LEU A 179 -10.77 -24.27 8.93
C LEU A 179 -11.80 -23.13 8.96
N GLY A 180 -12.32 -22.76 7.79
CA GLY A 180 -13.43 -21.82 7.64
C GLY A 180 -13.13 -20.47 8.29
N TRP A 181 -14.03 -19.96 9.12
CA TRP A 181 -13.87 -18.63 9.75
C TRP A 181 -12.64 -18.52 10.66
N PHE A 182 -12.11 -19.64 11.16
CA PHE A 182 -10.88 -19.62 11.94
C PHE A 182 -9.64 -19.30 11.08
N PHE A 183 -9.77 -19.32 9.75
CA PHE A 183 -8.71 -18.88 8.84
C PHE A 183 -8.38 -17.38 8.98
N ILE A 184 -9.37 -16.52 9.27
CA ILE A 184 -9.16 -15.07 9.42
C ILE A 184 -8.15 -14.75 10.54
N PRO A 185 -8.35 -15.20 11.79
CA PRO A 185 -7.37 -14.91 12.84
C PRO A 185 -6.01 -15.56 12.58
N VAL A 186 -5.94 -16.73 11.91
CA VAL A 186 -4.66 -17.35 11.51
C VAL A 186 -3.89 -16.44 10.53
N VAL A 187 -4.56 -15.96 9.48
CA VAL A 187 -3.94 -15.04 8.50
C VAL A 187 -3.49 -13.74 9.17
N LEU A 188 -4.33 -13.12 10.00
CA LEU A 188 -3.98 -11.87 10.68
C LEU A 188 -2.83 -12.05 11.69
N PHE A 189 -2.77 -13.20 12.36
CA PHE A 189 -1.67 -13.56 13.24
C PHE A 189 -0.36 -13.66 12.46
N ASN A 190 -0.35 -14.39 11.34
CA ASN A 190 0.82 -14.51 10.46
C ASN A 190 1.24 -13.14 9.90
N CYS A 191 0.28 -12.28 9.53
CA CYS A 191 0.57 -10.90 9.11
C CYS A 191 1.26 -10.11 10.22
N THR A 192 0.78 -10.22 11.45
CA THR A 192 1.35 -9.49 12.59
C THR A 192 2.79 -9.88 12.85
N ILE A 193 3.11 -11.18 12.81
CA ILE A 193 4.48 -11.67 12.96
C ILE A 193 5.36 -11.19 11.79
N MET A 194 4.91 -11.41 10.55
CA MET A 194 5.70 -11.03 9.37
C MET A 194 6.02 -9.53 9.37
N PHE A 195 5.01 -8.70 9.64
CA PHE A 195 5.16 -7.25 9.70
C PHE A 195 6.07 -6.83 10.87
N GLY A 196 5.94 -7.46 12.05
CA GLY A 196 6.83 -7.20 13.17
C GLY A 196 8.29 -7.46 12.84
N VAL A 197 8.59 -8.58 12.17
CA VAL A 197 9.95 -8.89 11.71
C VAL A 197 10.40 -7.92 10.61
N ALA A 198 9.52 -7.55 9.68
CA ALA A 198 9.80 -6.56 8.64
C ALA A 198 10.17 -5.19 9.23
N LEU A 199 9.44 -4.71 10.23
CA LEU A 199 9.76 -3.49 10.95
C LEU A 199 11.14 -3.55 11.62
N LEU A 200 11.53 -4.70 12.18
CA LEU A 200 12.83 -4.82 12.84
C LEU A 200 13.97 -4.90 11.83
N VAL A 201 13.90 -5.82 10.86
CA VAL A 201 15.00 -6.13 9.95
C VAL A 201 15.19 -5.04 8.90
N ASN A 202 14.10 -4.54 8.31
CA ASN A 202 14.22 -3.55 7.24
C ASN A 202 14.72 -2.20 7.78
N ASN A 203 14.43 -1.86 9.04
CA ASN A 203 14.87 -0.60 9.63
C ASN A 203 16.32 -0.59 10.13
N ILE A 204 17.08 -1.70 10.04
CA ILE A 204 18.48 -1.72 10.48
C ILE A 204 19.33 -0.76 9.63
N GLN A 205 19.17 -0.81 8.30
CA GLN A 205 19.89 0.07 7.37
C GLN A 205 18.98 0.74 6.32
N ARG A 206 17.74 0.27 6.15
CA ARG A 206 16.76 0.84 5.21
C ARG A 206 15.66 1.57 6.01
N ALA A 207 14.64 2.07 5.32
CA ALA A 207 13.47 2.68 5.93
C ALA A 207 12.22 1.93 5.46
N TYR A 208 11.47 1.38 6.41
CA TYR A 208 10.22 0.68 6.13
C TYR A 208 9.25 0.84 7.30
N PRO A 209 7.95 1.07 7.07
CA PRO A 209 7.33 1.35 5.78
C PRO A 209 7.70 2.74 5.25
N VAL A 210 7.51 2.95 3.94
CA VAL A 210 7.63 4.25 3.27
C VAL A 210 6.46 5.15 3.66
N TYR A 211 5.25 4.57 3.72
CA TYR A 211 4.06 5.23 4.23
C TYR A 211 3.12 4.20 4.86
N TRP A 212 2.26 4.65 5.78
CA TRP A 212 1.36 3.76 6.51
C TRP A 212 0.00 3.59 5.85
N TRP A 213 -0.56 4.70 5.37
CA TRP A 213 -1.97 4.77 4.98
C TRP A 213 -2.18 5.18 3.52
N THR A 214 -1.51 6.24 3.09
CA THR A 214 -1.56 6.73 1.72
C THR A 214 -0.19 7.29 1.34
N PRO A 215 0.24 7.14 0.09
CA PRO A 215 1.40 7.86 -0.43
C PRO A 215 1.17 9.37 -0.55
N GLU A 216 -0.08 9.83 -0.53
CA GLU A 216 -0.44 11.23 -0.75
C GLU A 216 -0.11 12.10 0.48
N ASN A 217 0.34 13.32 0.22
CA ASN A 217 0.60 14.32 1.26
C ASN A 217 -0.71 14.98 1.71
N LEU A 218 -1.45 14.31 2.61
CA LEU A 218 -2.75 14.76 3.14
C LEU A 218 -2.77 16.19 3.72
N ARG A 219 -1.63 16.75 4.12
CA ARG A 219 -1.53 18.13 4.62
C ARG A 219 -1.60 19.19 3.52
N ALA A 220 -1.05 18.91 2.34
CA ALA A 220 -1.08 19.83 1.21
C ALA A 220 -2.52 19.97 0.70
N GLU A 221 -3.21 18.84 0.49
CA GLU A 221 -4.60 18.80 0.02
C GLU A 221 -5.58 19.49 0.97
N ARG A 222 -5.40 19.33 2.30
CA ARG A 222 -6.25 20.02 3.27
C ARG A 222 -6.06 21.54 3.22
N THR A 223 -4.84 22.00 3.03
CA THR A 223 -4.52 23.43 2.97
C THR A 223 -5.03 24.04 1.66
N GLU A 224 -4.92 23.33 0.54
CA GLU A 224 -5.47 23.73 -0.75
C GLU A 224 -7.00 23.72 -0.75
N GLY A 225 -7.64 22.67 -0.23
CA GLY A 225 -9.10 22.60 -0.12
C GLY A 225 -9.69 23.63 0.87
N GLU A 226 -8.94 24.02 1.92
CA GLU A 226 -9.31 25.13 2.79
C GLU A 226 -9.13 26.49 2.08
N ARG A 227 -8.10 26.67 1.23
CA ARG A 227 -7.88 27.86 0.40
C ARG A 227 -8.93 28.01 -0.72
N GLU A 228 -9.29 26.93 -1.40
CA GLU A 228 -10.35 26.93 -2.42
C GLU A 228 -11.72 27.25 -1.81
N LYS A 229 -12.04 26.66 -0.65
CA LYS A 229 -13.26 27.02 0.09
C LYS A 229 -13.25 28.48 0.55
N ALA A 230 -12.11 29.02 0.97
CA ALA A 230 -11.99 30.43 1.33
C ALA A 230 -12.18 31.37 0.12
N THR A 231 -11.63 31.01 -1.05
CA THR A 231 -11.79 31.79 -2.29
C THR A 231 -13.19 31.72 -2.89
N ASP A 232 -13.88 30.58 -2.76
CA ASP A 232 -15.29 30.47 -3.16
C ASP A 232 -16.23 31.26 -2.22
N VAL A 233 -15.88 31.38 -0.94
CA VAL A 233 -16.60 32.24 0.02
C VAL A 233 -16.35 33.73 -0.26
N GLU A 234 -15.13 34.13 -0.65
CA GLU A 234 -14.82 35.52 -1.07
C GLU A 234 -15.49 35.91 -2.40
N LYS A 235 -15.58 35.00 -3.37
CA LYS A 235 -16.33 35.23 -4.63
C LYS A 235 -17.83 35.32 -4.43
N GLY A 236 -18.37 34.74 -3.35
CA GLY A 236 -19.77 34.89 -2.96
C GLY A 236 -20.11 36.24 -2.33
N ASN A 237 -19.12 37.05 -1.93
CA ASN A 237 -19.34 38.23 -1.10
C ASN A 237 -18.72 39.54 -1.63
N SER A 238 -18.25 39.58 -2.88
CA SER A 238 -17.63 40.77 -3.48
C SER A 238 -18.53 41.40 -4.56
N SER A 239 -19.49 42.20 -4.11
CA SER A 239 -20.03 43.33 -4.88
C SER A 239 -19.81 44.59 -4.06
N GLU A 240 -18.57 45.05 -3.98
CA GLU A 240 -18.27 46.44 -3.61
C GLU A 240 -16.94 46.85 -4.23
N VAL A 241 -16.99 47.92 -5.01
CA VAL A 241 -15.92 48.49 -5.84
C VAL A 241 -15.18 49.53 -5.02
N VAL A 242 -13.84 49.41 -4.90
CA VAL A 242 -12.95 50.54 -4.53
C VAL A 242 -11.62 50.39 -5.29
N PRO A 243 -11.02 51.48 -5.82
CA PRO A 243 -9.92 51.39 -6.80
C PRO A 243 -8.51 51.50 -6.20
N ASP A 244 -7.59 50.94 -6.98
CA ASP A 244 -6.14 51.14 -7.16
C ASP A 244 -5.41 52.17 -6.28
N ASP A 245 -4.40 51.70 -5.54
CA ASP A 245 -3.16 52.45 -5.28
C ASP A 245 -1.99 51.47 -5.03
N GLY A 246 -0.83 51.80 -5.59
CA GLY A 246 0.32 50.90 -5.69
C GLY A 246 1.24 50.88 -4.46
N SER A 247 1.91 49.75 -4.23
CA SER A 247 3.31 49.68 -3.76
C SER A 247 3.76 48.23 -3.58
N ASP A 248 4.80 47.88 -4.32
CA ASP A 248 5.96 47.05 -3.95
C ASP A 248 5.94 46.31 -2.59
N SER A 249 6.07 44.97 -2.61
CA SER A 249 6.99 44.24 -1.71
C SER A 249 7.06 42.75 -2.04
N ASP A 250 8.28 42.30 -2.33
CA ASP A 250 8.81 40.94 -2.31
C ASP A 250 8.13 39.95 -1.35
N ARG A 251 7.77 38.75 -1.86
CA ARG A 251 7.83 37.50 -1.08
C ARG A 251 8.31 36.32 -1.94
N HIS A 252 9.63 36.16 -1.94
CA HIS A 252 10.29 34.88 -2.20
C HIS A 252 9.86 33.84 -1.17
N GLU A 253 9.14 32.79 -1.58
CA GLU A 253 9.19 31.50 -0.89
C GLU A 253 10.18 30.60 -1.65
N ARG A 254 11.38 30.48 -1.08
CA ARG A 254 12.41 29.53 -1.51
C ARG A 254 11.91 28.12 -1.21
N HIS A 255 11.31 27.45 -2.19
CA HIS A 255 11.26 25.99 -2.21
C HIS A 255 12.69 25.46 -2.45
N ASP A 256 13.20 24.73 -1.47
CA ASP A 256 14.56 24.19 -1.46
C ASP A 256 14.72 23.06 -2.50
N GLY A 257 14.94 23.45 -3.76
CA GLY A 257 15.96 22.87 -4.63
C GLY A 257 15.91 21.39 -5.03
N LYS A 258 14.76 20.70 -5.05
CA LYS A 258 14.67 19.29 -5.53
C LYS A 258 13.37 18.89 -6.25
N GLU A 259 12.81 19.75 -7.10
CA GLU A 259 11.64 19.37 -7.93
C GLU A 259 12.03 19.27 -9.41
N ILE A 260 11.59 18.20 -10.08
CA ILE A 260 11.63 18.06 -11.55
C ILE A 260 10.24 18.43 -12.06
N ILE A 261 10.15 19.50 -12.85
CA ILE A 261 8.88 19.97 -13.40
C ILE A 261 8.72 19.45 -14.82
N LEU A 262 7.76 18.54 -15.01
CA LEU A 262 7.37 17.99 -16.31
C LEU A 262 6.14 18.74 -16.84
N LYS A 263 6.21 19.25 -18.07
CA LYS A 263 5.04 19.82 -18.77
C LYS A 263 4.81 19.09 -20.09
N PRO A 264 3.58 19.11 -20.63
CA PRO A 264 3.32 18.58 -21.97
C PRO A 264 4.28 19.24 -22.97
N GLY A 265 5.15 18.44 -23.59
CA GLY A 265 6.23 18.90 -24.49
C GLY A 265 7.65 18.92 -23.92
N GLY A 266 7.90 18.43 -22.69
CA GLY A 266 9.27 18.14 -22.19
C GLY A 266 9.54 18.46 -20.72
N VAL A 267 10.82 18.31 -20.32
CA VAL A 267 11.32 18.62 -18.96
C VAL A 267 11.70 20.11 -18.88
N LEU A 268 11.12 20.85 -17.93
CA LEU A 268 11.25 22.31 -17.88
C LEU A 268 12.27 22.81 -16.84
N ALA A 269 12.46 22.05 -15.77
CA ALA A 269 13.42 22.41 -14.72
C ALA A 269 14.03 21.14 -14.09
N LEU A 270 15.36 21.10 -14.07
CA LEU A 270 16.14 20.15 -13.28
C LEU A 270 16.75 20.89 -12.08
N PRO A 271 16.74 20.29 -10.88
CA PRO A 271 17.38 20.90 -9.71
C PRO A 271 18.89 21.10 -9.94
N HIS A 272 19.46 22.15 -9.35
CA HIS A 272 20.90 22.42 -9.47
C HIS A 272 21.73 21.26 -8.88
N GLY A 273 22.53 20.61 -9.74
CA GLY A 273 23.39 19.48 -9.38
C GLY A 273 22.85 18.10 -9.75
N LEU A 274 21.64 17.99 -10.32
CA LEU A 274 21.14 16.75 -10.90
C LEU A 274 21.57 16.65 -12.37
N PHE A 275 22.53 15.76 -12.66
CA PHE A 275 22.93 15.42 -14.03
C PHE A 275 22.23 14.12 -14.41
N LEU A 276 21.36 14.20 -15.41
CA LEU A 276 20.69 13.03 -15.97
C LEU A 276 21.48 12.49 -17.15
N MET A 277 21.57 11.16 -17.24
CA MET A 277 22.06 10.48 -18.42
C MET A 277 21.08 10.69 -19.59
N GLN A 278 21.57 10.56 -20.82
CA GLN A 278 20.75 10.78 -22.01
C GLN A 278 19.52 9.85 -22.07
N GLU A 279 19.66 8.64 -21.56
CA GLU A 279 18.58 7.64 -21.45
C GLU A 279 17.50 8.08 -20.44
N GLU A 280 17.90 8.65 -19.30
CA GLU A 280 16.98 9.15 -18.27
C GLU A 280 16.22 10.39 -18.76
N LEU A 281 16.89 11.26 -19.53
CA LEU A 281 16.28 12.43 -20.13
C LEU A 281 15.21 12.03 -21.15
N GLN A 282 15.52 11.05 -22.02
CA GLN A 282 14.58 10.50 -22.99
C GLN A 282 13.36 9.87 -22.32
N LEU A 283 13.57 9.13 -21.22
CA LEU A 283 12.48 8.55 -20.44
C LEU A 283 11.56 9.64 -19.87
N LEU A 284 12.14 10.70 -19.30
CA LEU A 284 11.35 11.81 -18.74
C LEU A 284 10.61 12.59 -19.82
N GLU A 285 11.19 12.79 -21.00
CA GLU A 285 10.51 13.38 -22.16
C GLU A 285 9.36 12.49 -22.65
N GLU A 286 9.55 11.17 -22.69
CA GLU A 286 8.49 10.24 -23.08
C GLU A 286 7.34 10.27 -22.08
N ILE A 287 7.63 10.33 -20.78
CA ILE A 287 6.62 10.51 -19.73
C ILE A 287 5.91 11.85 -19.86
N ALA A 288 6.66 12.94 -20.08
CA ALA A 288 6.11 14.28 -20.27
C ALA A 288 5.19 14.40 -21.48
N ASN A 289 5.47 13.66 -22.56
CA ASN A 289 4.62 13.61 -23.74
C ASN A 289 3.35 12.74 -23.57
N ARG A 290 3.30 11.91 -22.53
CA ARG A 290 2.13 11.08 -22.18
C ARG A 290 1.19 11.76 -21.17
N LEU A 291 1.64 12.83 -20.52
CA LEU A 291 0.85 13.69 -19.61
C LEU A 291 0.01 14.68 -20.42
#